data_AF-A0A2A5FUU8-F1
#
_entry.id   AF-A0A2A5FUU8-F1
#
_cell.length_a   1.000
_cell.length_b   1.000
_cell.length_c   1.000
_cell.angle_alpha   90.00
_cell.angle_beta   90.00
_cell.angle_gamma   90.00
#
_symmetry.space_group_name_H-M   'P 1'
#
loop_
_entity.id
_entity.type
_entity.pdbx_description
1 polymer ?
#
loop_
_entity_poly.entity_id
_entity_poly.type
_entity_poly.pdbx_seq_one_letter_code
_entity_poly.pdbx_strand_id
1 'polypeptide(L)'
;MTFDQTQITGLGTLAGAGPVVMDGATADANTTTLAVTDPTGVNTITLPDVTGTVITTGNLSGITSTGTLTSLTVSGATTLNGGLTMDATAFTVADATGNVHTDGTLDVDGTATIGPNGTAITNVIKSTVNKNVASVPATSFSTETYAVAGSATTSSVSVGTAADLGDLIIASARVSAAGTVTIKFFNPTGVAVDPAAMDFYITVIE
;
A
#
# COMPACT_ATOMS: atom_id res chain seq x y z
N MET A 1 62.14 -6.18 38.98
CA MET A 1 61.76 -7.40 38.24
C MET A 1 60.76 -6.99 37.19
N THR A 2 61.22 -6.72 35.98
CA THR A 2 60.36 -6.53 34.81
C THR A 2 59.85 -7.90 34.43
N PHE A 3 58.55 -8.13 34.57
CA PHE A 3 57.92 -9.35 34.07
C PHE A 3 57.87 -9.24 32.54
N ASP A 4 58.89 -9.78 31.88
CA ASP A 4 58.87 -10.10 30.45
C ASP A 4 58.01 -11.36 30.25
N GLN A 5 56.69 -11.18 30.32
CA GLN A 5 55.76 -12.21 29.90
C GLN A 5 54.93 -11.62 28.77
N THR A 6 55.33 -11.93 27.54
CA THR A 6 54.71 -11.46 26.30
C THR A 6 53.28 -11.97 26.11
N GLN A 7 52.84 -12.95 26.90
CA GLN A 7 51.47 -13.47 26.91
C GLN A 7 51.07 -13.94 28.29
N ILE A 8 49.83 -13.67 28.69
CA ILE A 8 49.24 -14.27 29.90
C ILE A 8 48.52 -15.55 29.48
N THR A 9 49.04 -16.70 29.89
CA THR A 9 48.52 -18.02 29.49
C THR A 9 47.59 -18.67 30.53
N GLY A 10 47.39 -18.02 31.67
CA GLY A 10 46.44 -18.43 32.70
C GLY A 10 46.09 -17.28 33.63
N LEU A 11 44.79 -17.05 33.83
CA LEU A 11 44.25 -16.04 34.74
C LEU A 11 43.21 -16.70 35.64
N GLY A 12 43.24 -16.38 36.93
CA GLY A 12 42.14 -16.66 37.84
C GLY A 12 40.98 -15.67 37.61
N THR A 13 40.19 -15.40 38.66
CA THR A 13 39.20 -14.33 38.60
C THR A 13 39.87 -12.96 38.60
N LEU A 14 39.56 -12.16 37.58
CA LEU A 14 39.89 -10.73 37.56
C LEU A 14 38.80 -9.99 38.34
N ALA A 15 39.15 -9.43 39.50
CA ALA A 15 38.23 -8.74 40.39
C ALA A 15 38.38 -7.20 40.31
N GLY A 16 37.31 -6.48 40.65
CA GLY A 16 37.23 -5.02 40.59
C GLY A 16 36.52 -4.52 39.33
N ALA A 17 36.15 -3.24 39.33
CA ALA A 17 35.31 -2.65 38.27
C ALA A 17 36.04 -2.45 36.93
N GLY A 18 37.38 -2.39 36.91
CA GLY A 18 38.18 -2.19 35.70
C GLY A 18 39.47 -3.01 35.74
N PRO A 19 39.39 -4.35 35.68
CA PRO A 19 40.54 -5.19 35.95
C PRO A 19 41.49 -5.38 34.76
N VAL A 20 41.06 -5.02 33.54
CA VAL A 20 41.89 -5.05 32.33
C VAL A 20 42.09 -3.62 31.85
N VAL A 21 43.32 -3.13 32.01
CA VAL A 21 43.76 -1.81 31.55
C VAL A 21 44.77 -2.01 30.43
N MET A 22 44.47 -1.45 29.26
CA MET A 22 45.33 -1.48 28.09
C MET A 22 45.91 -0.08 27.85
N ASP A 23 47.22 -0.02 27.74
CA ASP A 23 47.96 1.19 27.39
C ASP A 23 48.26 1.19 25.88
N GLY A 24 48.31 2.38 25.29
CA GLY A 24 48.64 2.57 23.88
C GLY A 24 50.13 2.34 23.60
N ALA A 25 50.51 2.44 22.32
CA ALA A 25 51.92 2.38 21.93
C ALA A 25 52.69 3.70 22.22
N THR A 26 51.97 4.79 22.44
CA THR A 26 52.53 6.12 22.75
C THR A 26 52.71 6.29 24.24
N ALA A 27 53.84 6.90 24.65
CA ALA A 27 54.07 7.23 26.05
C ALA A 27 53.25 8.47 26.43
N ASP A 28 52.00 8.24 26.82
CA ASP A 28 51.08 9.27 27.32
C ASP A 28 50.31 8.74 28.56
N ALA A 29 49.25 9.43 28.96
CA ALA A 29 48.45 9.06 30.13
C ALA A 29 47.14 8.34 29.75
N ASN A 30 46.96 7.98 28.47
CA ASN A 30 45.69 7.54 27.94
C ASN A 30 45.61 6.01 27.96
N THR A 31 44.58 5.48 28.60
CA THR A 31 44.36 4.03 28.68
C THR A 31 42.95 3.66 28.25
N THR A 32 42.78 2.42 27.78
CA THR A 32 41.47 1.80 27.56
C THR A 32 41.24 0.76 28.64
N THR A 33 40.16 0.91 29.40
CA THR A 33 39.79 -0.07 30.42
C THR A 33 38.58 -0.87 29.97
N LEU A 34 38.69 -2.20 29.99
CA LEU A 34 37.51 -3.07 29.92
C LEU A 34 36.95 -3.18 31.33
N ALA A 35 35.87 -2.45 31.55
CA ALA A 35 35.20 -2.37 32.84
C ALA A 35 33.95 -3.26 32.88
N VAL A 36 33.65 -3.78 34.06
CA VAL A 36 32.42 -4.52 34.36
C VAL A 36 31.70 -3.77 35.46
N THR A 37 30.50 -3.26 35.19
CA THR A 37 29.62 -2.75 36.25
C THR A 37 29.15 -3.92 37.10
N ASP A 38 28.78 -3.65 38.36
CA ASP A 38 28.26 -4.69 39.25
C ASP A 38 27.17 -5.52 38.55
N PRO A 39 27.43 -6.81 38.29
CA PRO A 39 26.52 -7.62 37.51
C PRO A 39 25.32 -8.02 38.37
N THR A 40 24.12 -7.97 37.78
CA THR A 40 22.87 -8.40 38.45
C THR A 40 22.62 -9.91 38.35
N GLY A 41 23.53 -10.65 37.70
CA GLY A 41 23.46 -12.09 37.47
C GLY A 41 24.75 -12.64 36.85
N VAL A 42 24.80 -13.96 36.61
CA VAL A 42 25.95 -14.60 35.95
C VAL A 42 25.83 -14.37 34.44
N ASN A 43 26.58 -13.41 33.91
CA ASN A 43 26.59 -13.05 32.50
C ASN A 43 27.87 -13.55 31.82
N THR A 44 27.77 -13.92 30.55
CA THR A 44 28.93 -14.31 29.72
C THR A 44 28.91 -13.50 28.43
N ILE A 45 30.05 -12.93 28.05
CA ILE A 45 30.26 -12.28 26.76
C ILE A 45 31.22 -13.17 25.97
N THR A 46 30.75 -13.71 24.85
CA THR A 46 31.55 -14.57 23.97
C THR A 46 31.99 -13.79 22.74
N LEU A 47 33.30 -13.76 22.48
CA LEU A 47 33.84 -13.25 21.22
C LEU A 47 33.83 -14.39 20.19
N PRO A 48 33.28 -14.17 18.98
CA PRO A 48 33.35 -15.17 17.92
C PRO A 48 34.79 -15.33 17.44
N ASP A 49 35.13 -16.51 16.90
CA ASP A 49 36.42 -16.79 16.26
C ASP A 49 36.51 -16.15 14.87
N VAL A 50 36.48 -14.82 14.85
CA VAL A 50 36.65 -13.99 13.66
C VAL A 50 37.36 -12.69 14.02
N THR A 51 38.18 -12.19 13.11
CA THR A 51 38.75 -10.84 13.24
C THR A 51 37.66 -9.79 13.04
N GLY A 52 37.67 -8.74 13.87
CA GLY A 52 36.74 -7.63 13.73
C GLY A 52 37.01 -6.50 14.74
N THR A 53 36.16 -5.48 14.71
CA THR A 53 36.19 -4.37 15.64
C THR A 53 35.04 -4.52 16.63
N VAL A 54 35.31 -4.33 17.93
CA VAL A 54 34.24 -4.25 18.94
C VAL A 54 33.46 -2.95 18.72
N ILE A 55 32.14 -3.05 18.57
CA ILE A 55 31.26 -1.89 18.43
C ILE A 55 30.83 -1.42 19.82
N THR A 56 30.97 -0.12 20.04
CA THR A 56 30.54 0.64 21.22
C THR A 56 29.64 1.79 20.76
N THR A 57 29.12 2.57 21.70
CA THR A 57 28.33 3.76 21.39
C THR A 57 29.13 4.85 20.64
N GLY A 58 30.46 4.82 20.71
CA GLY A 58 31.34 5.77 20.03
C GLY A 58 31.63 5.46 18.55
N ASN A 59 31.36 4.23 18.08
CA ASN A 59 31.71 3.77 16.73
C ASN A 59 30.56 3.02 16.04
N LEU A 60 29.31 3.41 16.28
CA LEU A 60 28.13 2.82 15.63
C LEU A 60 28.17 2.93 14.10
N SER A 61 28.86 3.91 13.53
CA SER A 61 29.09 4.03 12.08
C SER A 61 29.89 2.86 11.48
N GLY A 62 30.52 2.04 12.31
CA GLY A 62 31.14 0.78 11.89
C GLY A 62 30.11 -0.29 11.47
N ILE A 63 28.83 -0.13 11.83
CA ILE A 63 27.76 -1.01 11.37
C ILE A 63 27.35 -0.57 9.95
N THR A 64 27.87 -1.26 8.94
CA THR A 64 27.55 -1.00 7.53
C THR A 64 26.55 -2.00 6.94
N SER A 65 26.29 -3.11 7.65
CA SER A 65 25.29 -4.11 7.29
C SER A 65 24.74 -4.76 8.56
N THR A 66 23.43 -4.92 8.61
CA THR A 66 22.70 -5.57 9.72
C THR A 66 22.18 -6.96 9.36
N GLY A 67 22.31 -7.39 8.09
CA GLY A 67 21.76 -8.65 7.60
C GLY A 67 20.23 -8.65 7.54
N THR A 68 19.63 -9.81 7.81
CA THR A 68 18.16 -9.97 7.88
C THR A 68 17.68 -9.73 9.31
N LEU A 69 16.76 -8.78 9.48
CA LEU A 69 16.10 -8.50 10.75
C LEU A 69 14.69 -9.11 10.72
N THR A 70 14.33 -9.90 11.73
CA THR A 70 12.96 -10.46 11.87
C THR A 70 11.96 -9.41 12.33
N SER A 71 12.42 -8.34 12.98
CA SER A 71 11.62 -7.19 13.39
C SER A 71 12.49 -5.93 13.40
N LEU A 72 11.93 -4.80 12.99
CA LEU A 72 12.54 -3.47 13.10
C LEU A 72 11.44 -2.46 13.45
N THR A 73 11.66 -1.64 14.47
CA THR A 73 10.80 -0.50 14.79
C THR A 73 11.51 0.79 14.42
N VAL A 74 10.91 1.60 13.54
CA VAL A 74 11.39 2.95 13.22
C VAL A 74 10.36 3.96 13.68
N SER A 75 10.72 4.78 14.67
CA SER A 75 9.81 5.73 15.32
C SER A 75 9.73 7.10 14.62
N GLY A 76 10.45 7.28 13.52
CA GLY A 76 10.55 8.54 12.78
C GLY A 76 10.38 8.34 11.28
N ALA A 77 10.54 9.44 10.52
CA ALA A 77 10.50 9.39 9.07
C ALA A 77 11.68 8.55 8.52
N THR A 78 11.39 7.68 7.57
CA THR A 78 12.39 6.89 6.84
C THR A 78 12.53 7.42 5.42
N THR A 79 13.74 7.77 5.00
CA THR A 79 14.07 7.97 3.59
C THR A 79 14.62 6.66 3.05
N LEU A 80 13.89 6.01 2.17
CA LEU A 80 14.29 4.78 1.48
C LEU A 80 14.55 5.15 0.02
N ASN A 81 15.81 5.19 -0.38
CA ASN A 81 16.26 5.66 -1.71
C ASN A 81 16.17 4.57 -2.79
N GLY A 82 15.15 3.72 -2.72
CA GLY A 82 14.94 2.59 -3.62
C GLY A 82 13.49 2.09 -3.57
N GLY A 83 13.20 0.99 -4.26
CA GLY A 83 11.86 0.39 -4.24
C GLY A 83 11.50 -0.19 -2.87
N LEU A 84 10.23 -0.07 -2.49
CA LEU A 84 9.70 -0.74 -1.30
C LEU A 84 8.93 -1.98 -1.76
N THR A 85 9.30 -3.14 -1.23
CA THR A 85 8.50 -4.37 -1.35
C THR A 85 8.03 -4.72 0.04
N MET A 86 6.75 -4.49 0.33
CA MET A 86 6.12 -4.81 1.61
C MET A 86 5.32 -6.08 1.46
N ASP A 87 5.87 -7.18 1.98
CA ASP A 87 5.45 -8.55 1.66
C ASP A 87 5.56 -8.81 0.14
N ALA A 88 6.38 -9.78 -0.26
CA ALA A 88 6.90 -9.92 -1.63
C ALA A 88 5.82 -9.97 -2.72
N THR A 89 4.56 -10.20 -2.34
CA THR A 89 3.41 -10.39 -3.21
C THR A 89 2.20 -9.51 -2.84
N ALA A 90 2.34 -8.46 -2.01
CA ALA A 90 1.16 -7.69 -1.58
C ALA A 90 1.23 -6.22 -2.00
N PHE A 91 2.37 -5.55 -1.79
CA PHE A 91 2.52 -4.13 -2.08
C PHE A 91 3.95 -3.79 -2.52
N THR A 92 4.09 -3.27 -3.74
CA THR A 92 5.39 -2.75 -4.21
C THR A 92 5.28 -1.31 -4.70
N VAL A 93 6.29 -0.50 -4.39
CA VAL A 93 6.48 0.85 -4.95
C VAL A 93 7.77 0.86 -5.76
N ALA A 94 7.66 1.12 -7.07
CA ALA A 94 8.80 1.09 -7.98
C ALA A 94 9.67 2.36 -7.87
N ASP A 95 10.98 2.19 -7.71
CA ASP A 95 11.96 3.27 -7.51
C ASP A 95 11.95 4.32 -8.65
N ALA A 96 11.98 3.87 -9.90
CA ALA A 96 12.16 4.75 -11.06
C ALA A 96 10.89 5.50 -11.49
N THR A 97 9.70 4.94 -11.22
CA THR A 97 8.42 5.50 -11.69
C THR A 97 7.53 5.99 -10.57
N GLY A 98 7.81 5.59 -9.32
CA GLY A 98 6.92 5.81 -8.17
C GLY A 98 5.59 5.06 -8.29
N ASN A 99 5.46 4.13 -9.23
CA ASN A 99 4.22 3.38 -9.43
C ASN A 99 3.95 2.47 -8.22
N VAL A 100 2.70 2.46 -7.77
CA VAL A 100 2.21 1.56 -6.74
C VAL A 100 1.57 0.35 -7.42
N HIS A 101 2.05 -0.85 -7.11
CA HIS A 101 1.48 -2.11 -7.56
C HIS A 101 0.90 -2.87 -6.37
N THR A 102 -0.36 -3.31 -6.51
CA THR A 102 -1.02 -4.21 -5.57
C THR A 102 -1.34 -5.50 -6.33
N ASP A 103 -0.75 -6.62 -5.94
CA ASP A 103 -1.06 -7.93 -6.56
C ASP A 103 -2.49 -8.40 -6.22
N GLY A 104 -3.08 -7.86 -5.15
CA GLY A 104 -4.45 -8.09 -4.71
C GLY A 104 -5.44 -7.01 -5.15
N THR A 105 -6.57 -6.92 -4.45
CA THR A 105 -7.56 -5.86 -4.65
C THR A 105 -7.06 -4.55 -4.07
N LEU A 106 -7.25 -3.45 -4.82
CA LEU A 106 -7.18 -2.11 -4.26
C LEU A 106 -8.51 -1.78 -3.58
N ASP A 107 -8.53 -1.77 -2.26
CA ASP A 107 -9.65 -1.22 -1.48
C ASP A 107 -9.39 0.26 -1.21
N VAL A 108 -10.40 1.09 -1.47
CA VAL A 108 -10.32 2.54 -1.28
C VAL A 108 -11.50 2.96 -0.43
N ASP A 109 -11.28 3.09 0.88
CA ASP A 109 -12.30 3.53 1.84
C ASP A 109 -12.78 4.98 1.59
N GLY A 110 -12.01 5.75 0.83
CA GLY A 110 -12.27 7.16 0.52
C GLY A 110 -12.43 7.43 -0.98
N THR A 111 -12.32 8.70 -1.36
CA THR A 111 -12.41 9.12 -2.76
C THR A 111 -11.10 8.89 -3.51
N ALA A 112 -11.16 8.49 -4.78
CA ALA A 112 -10.00 8.38 -5.66
C ALA A 112 -9.97 9.52 -6.68
N THR A 113 -8.79 10.12 -6.94
CA THR A 113 -8.59 11.08 -8.04
C THR A 113 -7.65 10.46 -9.06
N ILE A 114 -8.08 10.31 -10.32
CA ILE A 114 -7.29 9.67 -11.37
C ILE A 114 -6.72 10.72 -12.33
N GLY A 115 -5.39 10.85 -12.34
CA GLY A 115 -4.65 11.79 -13.18
C GLY A 115 -4.55 13.21 -12.62
N PRO A 116 -3.68 14.07 -13.20
CA PRO A 116 -3.35 15.38 -12.64
C PRO A 116 -4.52 16.38 -12.65
N ASN A 117 -5.54 16.14 -13.49
CA ASN A 117 -6.75 16.97 -13.59
C ASN A 117 -8.02 16.17 -13.24
N GLY A 118 -7.87 15.04 -12.55
CA GLY A 118 -9.02 14.21 -12.15
C GLY A 118 -9.92 14.95 -11.17
N THR A 119 -11.21 14.61 -11.18
CA THR A 119 -12.13 14.91 -10.08
C THR A 119 -12.21 13.72 -9.14
N ALA A 120 -12.69 13.93 -7.93
CA ALA A 120 -12.91 12.87 -6.96
C ALA A 120 -13.96 11.88 -7.49
N ILE A 121 -13.59 10.61 -7.57
CA ILE A 121 -14.49 9.48 -7.76
C ILE A 121 -14.91 9.02 -6.37
N THR A 122 -16.19 9.19 -6.05
CA THR A 122 -16.74 8.80 -4.75
C THR A 122 -17.35 7.40 -4.80
N ASN A 123 -18.04 7.07 -5.89
CA ASN A 123 -18.61 5.74 -6.09
C ASN A 123 -18.51 5.33 -7.57
N VAL A 124 -18.30 4.03 -7.80
CA VAL A 124 -18.56 3.37 -9.08
C VAL A 124 -19.66 2.34 -8.85
N ILE A 125 -20.89 2.71 -9.20
CA ILE A 125 -22.08 1.90 -8.93
C ILE A 125 -22.40 1.08 -10.16
N LYS A 126 -22.48 -0.24 -10.01
CA LYS A 126 -22.98 -1.16 -11.04
C LYS A 126 -24.34 -1.70 -10.61
N SER A 127 -25.36 -1.49 -11.44
CA SER A 127 -26.70 -2.01 -11.22
C SER A 127 -27.15 -2.80 -12.43
N THR A 128 -27.73 -3.98 -12.18
CA THR A 128 -28.40 -4.78 -13.22
C THR A 128 -29.90 -4.72 -12.94
N VAL A 129 -30.68 -4.23 -13.90
CA VAL A 129 -32.12 -4.07 -13.76
C VAL A 129 -32.82 -4.81 -14.89
N ASN A 130 -33.59 -5.85 -14.55
CA ASN A 130 -34.49 -6.47 -15.51
C ASN A 130 -35.66 -5.52 -15.78
N LYS A 131 -35.86 -5.16 -17.04
CA LYS A 131 -36.87 -4.18 -17.44
C LYS A 131 -37.58 -4.65 -18.71
N ASN A 132 -38.91 -4.66 -18.64
CA ASN A 132 -39.74 -4.62 -19.83
C ASN A 132 -39.94 -3.15 -20.21
N VAL A 133 -39.26 -2.70 -21.27
CA VAL A 133 -39.45 -1.33 -21.79
C VAL A 133 -40.81 -1.28 -22.44
N ALA A 134 -41.62 -0.26 -22.16
CA ALA A 134 -42.91 -0.14 -22.80
C ALA A 134 -42.75 0.06 -24.33
N SER A 135 -43.64 -0.58 -25.11
CA SER A 135 -43.76 -0.36 -26.55
C SER A 135 -43.65 1.11 -26.93
N VAL A 136 -42.65 1.46 -27.73
CA VAL A 136 -42.40 2.84 -28.16
C VAL A 136 -43.08 3.08 -29.51
N PRO A 137 -44.03 4.04 -29.61
CA PRO A 137 -44.70 4.32 -30.87
C PRO A 137 -43.75 4.75 -31.99
N ALA A 138 -44.18 4.59 -33.23
CA ALA A 138 -43.45 5.03 -34.42
C ALA A 138 -42.98 6.49 -34.29
N THR A 139 -41.76 6.78 -34.71
CA THR A 139 -41.17 8.15 -34.73
C THR A 139 -41.28 8.92 -33.41
N SER A 140 -41.36 8.22 -32.27
CA SER A 140 -41.65 8.81 -30.96
C SER A 140 -40.59 8.46 -29.92
N PHE A 141 -40.64 9.16 -28.78
CA PHE A 141 -39.80 8.87 -27.63
C PHE A 141 -40.62 8.25 -26.48
N SER A 142 -39.98 7.38 -25.71
CA SER A 142 -40.48 6.90 -24.42
C SER A 142 -39.38 7.06 -23.37
N THR A 143 -39.74 7.36 -22.12
CA THR A 143 -38.76 7.47 -21.02
C THR A 143 -39.09 6.42 -19.97
N GLU A 144 -38.09 5.61 -19.65
CA GLU A 144 -38.19 4.59 -18.61
C GLU A 144 -37.33 4.94 -17.41
N THR A 145 -37.77 4.44 -16.25
CA THR A 145 -37.08 4.64 -14.97
C THR A 145 -36.48 3.33 -14.47
N TYR A 146 -35.26 3.44 -13.92
CA TYR A 146 -34.42 2.37 -13.40
C TYR A 146 -33.91 2.76 -12.02
N ALA A 147 -34.07 1.86 -11.04
CA ALA A 147 -33.53 2.06 -9.70
C ALA A 147 -32.03 1.75 -9.68
N VAL A 148 -31.22 2.71 -9.27
CA VAL A 148 -29.77 2.59 -9.11
C VAL A 148 -29.40 3.27 -7.79
N ALA A 149 -29.57 2.54 -6.69
CA ALA A 149 -29.37 3.06 -5.34
C ALA A 149 -27.97 3.68 -5.17
N GLY A 150 -27.88 4.75 -4.37
CA GLY A 150 -26.64 5.48 -4.13
C GLY A 150 -26.30 6.51 -5.20
N SER A 151 -26.91 6.47 -6.39
CA SER A 151 -26.59 7.42 -7.47
C SER A 151 -27.00 8.87 -7.16
N ALA A 152 -26.15 9.83 -7.49
CA ALA A 152 -26.34 11.27 -7.36
C ALA A 152 -26.61 11.94 -8.73
N THR A 153 -27.28 13.09 -8.72
CA THR A 153 -27.75 13.75 -9.96
C THR A 153 -26.64 14.35 -10.82
N THR A 154 -25.42 14.47 -10.30
CA THR A 154 -24.24 14.98 -11.03
C THR A 154 -23.44 13.88 -11.71
N SER A 155 -23.79 12.62 -11.47
CA SER A 155 -23.02 11.46 -11.91
C SER A 155 -23.18 11.20 -13.40
N SER A 156 -22.16 10.57 -13.97
CA SER A 156 -22.21 10.08 -15.35
C SER A 156 -22.87 8.70 -15.40
N VAL A 157 -23.53 8.38 -16.52
CA VAL A 157 -24.24 7.11 -16.71
C VAL A 157 -23.75 6.44 -17.98
N SER A 158 -23.41 5.16 -17.89
CA SER A 158 -23.22 4.26 -19.02
C SER A 158 -24.26 3.15 -18.97
N VAL A 159 -24.80 2.79 -20.14
CA VAL A 159 -25.87 1.78 -20.25
C VAL A 159 -25.45 0.72 -21.27
N GLY A 160 -25.46 -0.53 -20.84
CA GLY A 160 -25.45 -1.71 -21.70
C GLY A 160 -26.77 -2.48 -21.60
N THR A 161 -27.06 -3.30 -22.60
CA THR A 161 -28.25 -4.16 -22.66
C THR A 161 -27.84 -5.62 -22.84
N ALA A 162 -28.64 -6.56 -22.31
CA ALA A 162 -28.37 -7.99 -22.43
C ALA A 162 -28.63 -8.57 -23.83
N ALA A 163 -29.47 -7.89 -24.62
CA ALA A 163 -29.75 -8.21 -26.00
C ALA A 163 -29.78 -6.94 -26.84
N ASP A 164 -29.79 -7.12 -28.17
CA ASP A 164 -30.02 -6.03 -29.11
C ASP A 164 -31.39 -5.39 -28.86
N LEU A 165 -31.45 -4.06 -28.91
CA LEU A 165 -32.68 -3.28 -28.81
C LEU A 165 -33.47 -3.28 -30.13
N GLY A 166 -32.94 -3.91 -31.18
CA GLY A 166 -33.48 -3.83 -32.53
C GLY A 166 -33.33 -2.41 -33.05
N ASP A 167 -34.42 -1.83 -33.55
CA ASP A 167 -34.38 -0.47 -34.09
C ASP A 167 -34.51 0.63 -33.01
N LEU A 168 -34.65 0.29 -31.73
CA LEU A 168 -34.71 1.28 -30.66
C LEU A 168 -33.34 1.86 -30.33
N ILE A 169 -33.30 3.19 -30.16
CA ILE A 169 -32.08 3.93 -29.84
C ILE A 169 -32.18 4.47 -28.41
N ILE A 170 -31.12 4.29 -27.61
CA ILE A 170 -30.96 5.03 -26.35
C ILE A 170 -30.59 6.48 -26.70
N ALA A 171 -31.57 7.38 -26.64
CA ALA A 171 -31.40 8.78 -26.99
C ALA A 171 -30.70 9.58 -25.88
N SER A 172 -30.93 9.23 -24.61
CA SER A 172 -30.17 9.75 -23.49
C SER A 172 -30.34 8.89 -22.24
N ALA A 173 -29.35 8.94 -21.35
CA ALA A 173 -29.41 8.36 -20.02
C ALA A 173 -28.83 9.37 -19.02
N ARG A 174 -29.48 9.53 -17.87
CA ARG A 174 -28.98 10.38 -16.77
C ARG A 174 -29.53 9.92 -15.44
N VAL A 175 -28.82 10.26 -14.36
CA VAL A 175 -29.39 10.21 -13.01
C VAL A 175 -30.37 11.38 -12.88
N SER A 176 -31.66 11.05 -12.89
CA SER A 176 -32.73 12.05 -12.92
C SER A 176 -33.09 12.59 -11.55
N ALA A 177 -32.89 11.76 -10.53
CA ALA A 177 -33.05 12.03 -9.12
C ALA A 177 -32.13 11.06 -8.36
N ALA A 178 -31.84 11.32 -7.08
CA ALA A 178 -31.03 10.43 -6.28
C ALA A 178 -31.59 8.99 -6.31
N GLY A 179 -30.71 8.01 -6.54
CA GLY A 179 -31.09 6.60 -6.64
C GLY A 179 -31.80 6.21 -7.94
N THR A 180 -31.99 7.12 -8.90
CA THR A 180 -32.91 6.94 -10.02
C THR A 180 -32.32 7.36 -11.36
N VAL A 181 -32.08 6.40 -12.24
CA VAL A 181 -31.67 6.63 -13.63
C VAL A 181 -32.89 6.64 -14.53
N THR A 182 -32.97 7.63 -15.42
CA THR A 182 -33.94 7.62 -16.53
C THR A 182 -33.21 7.39 -17.84
N ILE A 183 -33.78 6.52 -18.67
CA ILE A 183 -33.30 6.25 -20.03
C ILE A 183 -34.42 6.63 -20.99
N LYS A 184 -34.10 7.51 -21.93
CA LYS A 184 -35.02 7.93 -22.99
C LYS A 184 -34.72 7.12 -24.25
N PHE A 185 -35.70 6.40 -24.74
CA PHE A 185 -35.66 5.64 -25.98
C PHE A 185 -36.28 6.44 -27.12
N PHE A 186 -35.72 6.31 -28.31
CA PHE A 186 -36.27 6.82 -29.56
C PHE A 186 -36.54 5.65 -30.49
N ASN A 187 -37.74 5.63 -31.06
CA ASN A 187 -38.08 4.72 -32.15
C ASN A 187 -38.04 5.50 -33.48
N PRO A 188 -37.02 5.30 -34.33
CA PRO A 188 -36.92 5.94 -35.64
C PRO A 188 -37.83 5.29 -36.70
N THR A 189 -38.42 4.13 -36.42
CA THR A 189 -39.17 3.36 -37.41
C THR A 189 -40.58 3.90 -37.64
N GLY A 190 -41.21 3.43 -38.71
CA GLY A 190 -42.60 3.73 -39.06
C GLY A 190 -43.65 2.91 -38.32
N VAL A 191 -43.26 2.01 -37.42
CA VAL A 191 -44.16 1.14 -36.63
C VAL A 191 -43.80 1.20 -35.15
N ALA A 192 -44.72 0.78 -34.26
CA ALA A 192 -44.36 0.63 -32.85
C ALA A 192 -43.35 -0.51 -32.67
N VAL A 193 -42.37 -0.30 -31.79
CA VAL A 193 -41.37 -1.33 -31.42
C VAL A 193 -41.53 -1.65 -29.95
N ASP A 194 -41.70 -2.93 -29.65
CA ASP A 194 -41.87 -3.47 -28.31
C ASP A 194 -40.76 -4.51 -28.04
N PRO A 195 -39.65 -4.10 -27.40
CA PRO A 195 -38.56 -5.02 -27.10
C PRO A 195 -38.99 -5.98 -25.99
N ALA A 196 -38.51 -7.22 -26.05
CA ALA A 196 -38.73 -8.15 -24.95
C ALA A 196 -38.07 -7.65 -23.64
N ALA A 197 -38.63 -8.06 -22.51
CA ALA A 197 -38.03 -7.80 -21.21
C ALA A 197 -36.59 -8.35 -21.15
N MET A 198 -35.65 -7.51 -20.70
CA MET A 198 -34.23 -7.86 -20.65
C MET A 198 -33.50 -7.15 -19.52
N ASP A 199 -32.30 -7.61 -19.21
CA ASP A 199 -31.42 -6.94 -18.26
C ASP A 199 -30.74 -5.73 -18.89
N PHE A 200 -30.75 -4.63 -18.13
CA PHE A 200 -29.98 -3.42 -18.42
C PHE A 200 -28.82 -3.34 -17.42
N TYR A 201 -27.60 -3.23 -17.94
CA TYR A 201 -26.37 -3.07 -17.17
C TYR A 201 -26.05 -1.57 -17.07
N ILE A 202 -26.32 -0.96 -15.93
CA ILE A 202 -26.15 0.47 -15.71
C ILE A 202 -24.92 0.68 -14.83
N THR A 203 -23.95 1.45 -15.32
CA THR A 203 -22.82 1.93 -14.53
C THR A 203 -22.98 3.42 -14.27
N VAL A 204 -22.88 3.83 -13.01
CA VAL A 204 -22.86 5.23 -12.60
C VAL A 204 -21.51 5.54 -11.97
N ILE A 205 -20.85 6.59 -12.44
CA ILE A 205 -19.58 7.08 -11.87
C ILE A 205 -19.84 8.47 -11.30
N GLU A 206 -19.55 8.63 -10.01
CA GLU A 206 -19.78 9.85 -9.23
C GLU A 206 -18.49 10.59 -8.93
#